data_AF-A0AAX1VQY2-F1
#
_entry.id   AF-A0AAX1VQY2-F1
#
_cell.length_a   1.000
_cell.length_b   1.000
_cell.length_c   1.000
_cell.angle_alpha   90.00
_cell.angle_beta   90.00
_cell.angle_gamma   90.00
#
_symmetry.space_group_name_H-M   'P 1'
#
loop_
_entity.id
_entity.type
_entity.pdbx_description
1 polymer ?
#
loop_
_entity_poly.entity_id
_entity_poly.type
_entity_poly.pdbx_seq_one_letter_code
_entity_poly.pdbx_strand_id
1 'polypeptide(L)'
;MSIDRQRIIDKVIKCFALARSAGASPNEAETALRQGRKLMEQYQLEELEVDAHLAREASVSAGTRRAPASWLHSLASTCASAFDCDCIA
;
A
#
# COMPACT_ATOMS: atom_id res chain seq x y z
N MET A 1 -1.58 -8.39 14.20
CA MET A 1 -2.89 -8.43 13.52
C MET A 1 -3.26 -9.89 13.27
N SER A 2 -4.52 -10.29 13.46
CA SER A 2 -4.97 -11.64 13.10
C SER A 2 -5.04 -11.81 11.58
N ILE A 3 -4.83 -13.03 11.08
CA ILE A 3 -4.94 -13.37 9.65
C ILE A 3 -6.31 -12.97 9.10
N ASP A 4 -7.36 -13.10 9.91
CA ASP A 4 -8.72 -12.71 9.52
C ASP A 4 -8.85 -11.21 9.25
N ARG A 5 -8.17 -10.36 10.03
CA ARG A 5 -8.22 -8.91 9.85
C ARG A 5 -7.56 -8.46 8.56
N GLN A 6 -6.40 -9.03 8.22
CA GLN A 6 -5.72 -8.79 6.94
C GLN A 6 -6.62 -9.18 5.75
N ARG A 7 -7.30 -10.33 5.83
CA ARG A 7 -8.23 -10.79 4.78
C ARG A 7 -9.44 -9.87 4.61
N ILE A 8 -9.89 -9.21 5.68
CA ILE A 8 -10.97 -8.22 5.60
C ILE A 8 -10.46 -6.96 4.89
N ILE A 9 -9.27 -6.47 5.24
CA ILE A 9 -8.64 -5.33 4.57
C ILE A 9 -8.45 -5.63 3.07
N ASP A 10 -8.00 -6.84 2.70
CA ASP A 10 -7.90 -7.26 1.31
C ASP A 10 -9.24 -7.19 0.56
N LYS A 11 -10.35 -7.55 1.23
CA LYS A 11 -11.70 -7.45 0.63
C LYS A 11 -12.09 -5.98 0.41
N VAL A 12 -11.83 -5.10 1.38
CA VAL A 12 -12.06 -3.66 1.24
C VAL A 12 -11.28 -3.11 0.05
N ILE A 13 -9.99 -3.41 -0.03
CA ILE A 13 -9.11 -3.00 -1.13
C ILE A 13 -9.67 -3.47 -2.48
N LYS A 14 -10.08 -4.74 -2.59
CA LYS A 14 -10.66 -5.29 -3.82
C LYS A 14 -11.97 -4.59 -4.22
N CYS A 15 -12.85 -4.29 -3.27
CA CYS A 15 -14.07 -3.53 -3.53
C CYS A 15 -13.76 -2.14 -4.08
N PHE A 16 -12.81 -1.42 -3.48
CA PHE A 16 -12.41 -0.10 -3.95
C PHE A 16 -11.68 -0.13 -5.30
N ALA A 17 -10.87 -1.16 -5.54
CA ALA A 17 -10.23 -1.39 -6.84
C ALA A 17 -11.26 -1.67 -7.94
N LEU A 18 -12.28 -2.50 -7.66
CA LEU A 18 -13.38 -2.77 -8.59
C LEU A 18 -14.14 -1.48 -8.93
N ALA A 19 -14.47 -0.68 -7.92
CA ALA A 19 -15.15 0.59 -8.11
C ALA A 19 -14.38 1.60 -8.98
N ARG A 20 -13.04 1.55 -8.95
CA ARG A 20 -12.17 2.41 -9.77
C ARG A 20 -11.82 1.81 -11.13
N SER A 21 -12.20 0.57 -11.40
CA SER A 21 -11.81 -0.12 -12.63
C SER A 21 -12.54 0.46 -13.84
N ALA A 22 -11.84 0.58 -14.97
CA ALA A 22 -12.41 1.13 -16.20
C ALA A 22 -13.52 0.25 -16.82
N GLY A 23 -13.64 -1.00 -16.37
CA GLY A 23 -14.64 -1.96 -16.85
C GLY A 23 -15.89 -2.07 -15.99
N ALA A 24 -15.98 -1.37 -14.85
CA ALA A 24 -17.14 -1.43 -13.97
C ALA A 24 -18.29 -0.55 -14.48
N SER A 25 -19.51 -1.10 -14.50
CA SER A 25 -20.70 -0.28 -14.71
C SER A 25 -20.93 0.66 -13.52
N PRO A 26 -21.65 1.78 -13.68
CA PRO A 26 -21.94 2.70 -12.56
C PRO A 26 -22.57 2.01 -11.34
N ASN A 27 -23.48 1.07 -11.57
CA ASN A 27 -24.17 0.34 -10.51
C ASN A 27 -23.22 -0.62 -9.76
N GLU A 28 -22.33 -1.31 -10.47
CA GLU A 28 -21.33 -2.19 -9.87
C GLU A 28 -20.32 -1.38 -9.06
N ALA A 29 -19.89 -0.23 -9.58
CA ALA A 29 -18.98 0.66 -8.88
C ALA A 29 -19.60 1.20 -7.59
N GLU A 30 -20.86 1.66 -7.63
CA GLU A 30 -21.57 2.14 -6.43
C GLU A 30 -21.74 1.01 -5.41
N THR A 31 -22.14 -0.18 -5.86
CA THR A 31 -22.33 -1.35 -4.99
C THR A 31 -21.01 -1.74 -4.32
N ALA A 32 -19.91 -1.76 -5.07
CA ALA A 32 -18.59 -2.07 -4.55
C ALA A 32 -18.12 -1.04 -3.51
N LEU A 33 -18.35 0.26 -3.75
CA LEU A 33 -18.05 1.31 -2.76
C LEU A 33 -18.86 1.14 -1.47
N ARG A 34 -20.17 0.90 -1.58
CA ARG A 34 -21.04 0.66 -0.42
C ARG A 34 -20.58 -0.56 0.37
N GLN A 35 -20.22 -1.65 -0.32
CA GLN A 35 -19.76 -2.87 0.33
C GLN A 35 -18.42 -2.67 1.04
N GLY A 36 -17.46 -1.98 0.41
CA GLY A 36 -16.16 -1.66 1.02
C GLY A 36 -16.33 -0.81 2.28
N ARG A 37 -17.13 0.26 2.21
CA ARG A 37 -17.42 1.14 3.36
C ARG A 37 -18.10 0.41 4.51
N LYS A 38 -19.09 -0.44 4.22
CA LYS A 38 -19.77 -1.26 5.23
C LYS A 38 -18.81 -2.22 5.94
N LEU A 39 -17.86 -2.81 5.21
CA LEU A 39 -16.83 -3.66 5.81
C LEU A 39 -15.89 -2.84 6.72
N MET A 40 -15.51 -1.62 6.32
CA MET A 40 -14.72 -0.74 7.19
C MET A 40 -15.47 -0.39 8.48
N GLU A 41 -16.75 -0.02 8.39
CA GLU A 41 -17.59 0.29 9.55
C GLU A 41 -17.78 -0.93 10.48
N GLN A 42 -18.06 -2.10 9.90
CA GLN A 42 -18.34 -3.33 10.66
C GLN A 42 -17.13 -3.80 11.48
N TYR A 43 -15.92 -3.64 10.93
CA TYR A 43 -14.68 -4.11 11.56
C TYR A 43 -13.82 -2.98 12.14
N GLN A 44 -14.38 -1.76 12.20
CA GLN A 44 -13.74 -0.55 12.70
C GLN A 44 -12.33 -0.39 12.10
N LEU A 45 -12.26 -0.47 10.77
CA LEU A 45 -11.02 -0.26 10.03
C LEU A 45 -10.82 1.23 9.79
N GLU A 46 -9.66 1.75 10.15
CA GLU A 46 -9.27 3.11 9.80
C GLU A 46 -8.71 3.14 8.37
N GLU A 47 -8.85 4.29 7.70
CA GLU A 47 -8.28 4.51 6.36
C GLU A 47 -6.76 4.29 6.35
N LEU A 48 -6.07 4.76 7.39
CA LEU A 48 -4.63 4.57 7.56
C LEU A 48 -4.23 3.09 7.59
N GLU A 49 -5.06 2.21 8.16
CA GLU A 49 -4.78 0.77 8.18
C GLU A 49 -4.92 0.13 6.79
N VAL A 50 -5.87 0.61 5.99
CA VAL A 50 -6.04 0.18 4.60
C VAL A 50 -4.86 0.65 3.74
N ASP A 51 -4.42 1.90 3.93
CA ASP A 51 -3.28 2.48 3.22
C ASP A 51 -1.97 1.79 3.59
N ALA A 52 -1.73 1.53 4.88
CA ALA A 52 -0.56 0.80 5.34
C ALA A 52 -0.52 -0.63 4.75
N HIS A 53 -1.67 -1.29 4.61
CA HIS A 53 -1.76 -2.61 4.00
C HIS A 53 -1.54 -2.60 2.48
N LEU A 54 -1.75 -1.45 1.83
CA LEU A 54 -1.42 -1.23 0.41
C LEU A 54 0.07 -0.97 0.18
N ALA A 55 0.83 -0.60 1.22
CA ALA A 55 2.26 -0.36 1.09
C ALA A 55 2.98 -1.64 0.63
N ARG A 56 3.83 -1.51 -0.39
CA ARG A 56 4.62 -2.62 -0.92
C ARG A 56 6.07 -2.21 -1.06
N GLU A 57 6.95 -3.19 -0.92
CA GLU A 57 8.35 -3.05 -1.29
C GLU A 57 8.51 -3.16 -2.80
N ALA A 58 9.37 -2.31 -3.36
CA ALA A 58 9.78 -2.38 -4.75
C ALA A 58 11.31 -2.29 -4.79
N SER A 59 11.92 -3.22 -5.51
CA SER A 59 13.36 -3.20 -5.78
C SER A 59 13.59 -2.80 -7.23
N VAL A 60 14.55 -1.91 -7.45
CA VAL A 60 14.94 -1.43 -8.77
C VAL A 60 16.42 -1.67 -8.96
N SER A 61 16.84 -1.99 -10.18
CA SER A 61 18.27 -2.16 -10.48
C SER A 61 19.01 -0.84 -10.25
N ALA A 62 20.09 -0.88 -9.49
CA ALA A 62 20.96 0.27 -9.24
C ALA A 62 21.69 0.76 -10.51
N GLY A 63 21.63 0.00 -11.62
CA GLY A 63 22.31 0.35 -12.87
C GLY A 63 23.83 0.23 -12.81
N THR A 64 24.40 -0.21 -11.67
CA THR A 64 25.83 -0.37 -11.46
C THR A 64 26.22 -1.85 -11.50
N ARG A 65 27.40 -2.15 -12.07
CA ARG A 65 27.98 -3.51 -12.07
C ARG A 65 28.70 -3.88 -10.76
N ARG A 66 28.92 -2.89 -9.87
CA ARG A 66 29.63 -3.01 -8.60
C ARG A 66 28.85 -2.28 -7.52
N ALA A 67 29.29 -2.44 -6.27
CA ALA A 67 28.77 -1.70 -5.12
C ALA A 67 28.68 -0.19 -5.45
N PRO A 68 27.59 0.48 -5.05
CA PRO A 68 27.43 1.92 -5.23
C PRO A 68 28.61 2.70 -4.66
N ALA A 69 28.89 3.88 -5.23
CA ALA A 69 29.87 4.79 -4.65
C ALA A 69 29.45 5.22 -3.22
N SER A 70 30.39 5.49 -2.33
CA SER A 70 30.12 5.84 -0.92
C SER A 70 29.13 6.99 -0.76
N TRP A 71 29.19 8.00 -1.64
CA TRP A 71 28.27 9.14 -1.60
C TRP A 71 26.81 8.76 -1.84
N LEU A 72 26.53 7.68 -2.58
CA LEU A 72 25.16 7.17 -2.77
C LEU A 72 24.59 6.60 -1.48
N HIS A 73 25.43 5.93 -0.67
CA HIS A 73 25.05 5.47 0.65
C HIS A 73 24.79 6.66 1.60
N SER A 74 25.63 7.70 1.56
CA SER A 74 25.41 8.92 2.34
C SER A 74 24.13 9.65 1.94
N LEU A 75 23.85 9.73 0.63
CA LEU A 75 22.60 10.31 0.13
C LEU A 75 21.39 9.50 0.60
N ALA A 76 21.42 8.17 0.46
CA ALA A 76 20.34 7.29 0.92
C ALA A 76 20.09 7.45 2.42
N SER A 77 21.15 7.48 3.24
CA SER A 77 21.07 7.70 4.69
C SER A 77 20.51 9.09 5.05
N THR A 78 20.84 10.12 4.28
CA THR A 78 20.31 11.48 4.49
C THR A 78 18.81 11.54 4.20
N CYS A 79 18.37 10.94 3.10
CA CYS A 79 16.95 10.81 2.77
C CYS A 79 16.21 9.99 3.84
N ALA A 80 16.77 8.85 4.24
CA ALA A 80 16.21 7.99 5.27
C ALA A 80 15.96 8.77 6.58
N SER A 81 16.96 9.51 7.07
CA SER A 81 16.80 10.36 8.26
C SER A 81 15.78 11.48 8.09
N ALA A 82 15.67 12.10 6.91
CA ALA A 82 14.71 13.17 6.66
C ALA A 82 13.24 12.69 6.66
N PHE A 83 13.01 11.43 6.33
CA PHE A 83 11.68 10.80 6.26
C PHE A 83 11.40 9.82 7.39
N ASP A 84 12.24 9.79 8.43
CA ASP A 84 12.13 8.85 9.56
C ASP A 84 12.04 7.38 9.10
N CYS A 85 12.88 7.04 8.12
CA CYS A 85 13.00 5.72 7.51
C CYS A 85 14.41 5.15 7.71
N ASP A 86 14.57 3.85 7.44
CA ASP A 86 15.87 3.16 7.47
C ASP A 86 16.31 2.68 6.08
N CYS A 87 17.63 2.58 5.88
CA CYS A 87 18.20 1.96 4.69
C CYS A 87 18.19 0.43 4.83
N ILE A 88 17.57 -0.26 3.88
CA ILE A 88 17.59 -1.72 3.80
C ILE A 88 18.93 -2.14 3.15
N ALA A 89 19.70 -2.99 3.83
CA ALA A 89 21.02 -3.44 3.42
C ALA A 89 20.99 -4.56 2.37
#